data_AF-A0A3M7TMI1-F1
#
_entry.id   AF-A0A3M7TMI1-F1
#
_cell.length_a   1.000
_cell.length_b   1.000
_cell.length_c   1.000
_cell.angle_alpha   90.00
_cell.angle_beta   90.00
_cell.angle_gamma   90.00
#
_symmetry.space_group_name_H-M   'P 1'
#
loop_
_entity.id
_entity.type
_entity.pdbx_description
1 polymer ?
#
loop_
_entity_poly.entity_id
_entity_poly.type
_entity_poly.pdbx_seq_one_letter_code
_entity_poly.pdbx_strand_id
1 'polypeptide(L)'
;MKKVLKEERGSTLLVIVGVLMIAIFLSFIFFDMFTTFANKRVSQTSADAGAIAAANQIRDAYEEELTDEILSRFDDLADDIGDELDDRLEELLDARDEDEEEDEEEIDEDDLLDEIYDDWEIPDSILERLKDPTAEIDVVDAILYFFEGDHGDVTAIMCRGVQQRWGSIEEAATYFAEKNGAVNEGPDDVIVRFPYNNEMRVQVYAKRNPSYVTVSSEDLSNNDLYAQAAANVESIPGFQFVVGRCQ
;
A
#
# COMPACT_ATOMS: atom_id res chain seq x y z
N MET A 1 -37.34 -10.16 61.29
CA MET A 1 -37.86 -9.74 59.97
C MET A 1 -39.34 -9.39 59.93
N LYS A 2 -40.26 -10.13 60.57
CA LYS A 2 -41.72 -9.84 60.49
C LYS A 2 -42.20 -8.51 61.11
N LYS A 3 -41.43 -7.85 61.99
CA LYS A 3 -41.82 -6.58 62.63
C LYS A 3 -41.55 -5.31 61.77
N VAL A 4 -40.60 -5.38 60.83
CA VAL A 4 -40.26 -4.24 59.94
C VAL A 4 -41.28 -4.07 58.80
N LEU A 5 -42.07 -5.11 58.51
CA LEU A 5 -43.07 -5.13 57.45
C LEU A 5 -44.43 -4.50 57.83
N LYS A 6 -44.62 -4.06 59.09
CA LYS A 6 -45.90 -3.50 59.58
C LYS A 6 -45.86 -2.01 59.90
N GLU A 7 -44.71 -1.35 59.74
CA GLU A 7 -44.58 0.11 59.85
C GLU A 7 -44.46 0.69 58.43
N GLU A 8 -45.32 1.66 58.08
CA GLU A 8 -45.29 2.31 56.75
C GLU A 8 -43.91 2.94 56.43
N ARG A 9 -43.13 3.31 57.45
CA ARG A 9 -41.74 3.76 57.29
C ARG A 9 -40.75 2.67 56.88
N GLY A 10 -41.00 1.41 57.23
CA GLY A 10 -40.16 0.26 56.86
C GLY A 10 -40.39 -0.21 55.42
N SER A 11 -41.60 -0.02 54.90
CA SER A 11 -41.94 -0.31 53.50
C SER A 11 -41.22 0.64 52.53
N THR A 12 -41.22 1.95 52.81
CA THR A 12 -40.55 2.94 51.95
C THR A 12 -39.04 2.74 51.93
N LEU A 13 -38.42 2.39 53.07
CA LEU A 13 -36.98 2.11 53.14
C LEU A 13 -36.60 0.89 52.27
N LEU A 14 -37.39 -0.18 52.30
CA LEU A 14 -37.17 -1.36 51.47
C LEU A 14 -37.29 -1.07 49.98
N VAL A 15 -38.25 -0.23 49.59
CA VAL A 15 -38.42 0.22 48.20
C VAL A 15 -37.20 1.05 47.76
N ILE A 16 -36.74 1.99 48.60
CA ILE A 16 -35.56 2.81 48.29
C ILE A 16 -34.32 1.93 48.11
N VAL A 17 -34.06 0.99 49.03
CA VAL A 17 -32.92 0.07 48.93
C VAL A 17 -33.03 -0.81 47.68
N GLY A 18 -34.23 -1.30 47.35
CA GLY A 18 -34.47 -2.09 46.15
C GLY A 18 -34.20 -1.30 44.86
N VAL A 19 -34.70 -0.08 44.77
CA VAL A 19 -34.44 0.83 43.62
C VAL A 19 -32.96 1.15 43.51
N LEU A 20 -32.27 1.36 44.63
CA LEU A 20 -30.83 1.66 44.65
C LEU A 20 -30.00 0.46 44.19
N MET A 21 -30.35 -0.76 44.62
CA MET A 21 -29.71 -1.99 44.14
C MET A 21 -29.93 -2.21 42.64
N ILE A 22 -31.16 -1.96 42.14
CA ILE A 22 -31.46 -2.03 40.70
C ILE A 22 -30.66 -0.98 39.93
N ALA A 23 -30.56 0.25 40.44
CA ALA A 23 -29.80 1.33 39.81
C ALA A 23 -28.30 0.99 39.73
N ILE A 24 -27.72 0.43 40.80
CA ILE A 24 -26.33 -0.05 40.82
C ILE A 24 -26.12 -1.17 39.80
N PHE A 25 -27.03 -2.15 39.77
CA PHE A 25 -26.94 -3.26 38.82
C PHE A 25 -27.04 -2.79 37.36
N LEU A 26 -27.99 -1.90 37.06
CA LEU A 26 -28.13 -1.31 35.72
C LEU A 26 -26.88 -0.51 35.35
N SER A 27 -26.30 0.25 36.29
CA SER A 27 -25.08 1.01 35.99
C SER A 27 -23.88 0.12 35.70
N PHE A 28 -23.74 -1.05 36.34
CA PHE A 28 -22.72 -2.03 35.96
C PHE A 28 -22.92 -2.57 34.53
N ILE A 29 -24.15 -2.95 34.17
CA ILE A 29 -24.46 -3.42 32.81
C ILE A 29 -24.15 -2.33 31.77
N PHE A 30 -24.59 -1.09 32.03
CA PHE A 30 -24.32 0.04 31.13
C PHE A 30 -22.83 0.33 31.00
N PHE A 31 -22.09 0.27 32.11
CA PHE A 31 -20.65 0.51 32.11
C PHE A 31 -19.88 -0.57 31.32
N ASP A 32 -20.26 -1.83 31.49
CA ASP A 32 -19.65 -2.96 30.77
C ASP A 32 -19.91 -2.84 29.26
N MET A 33 -21.18 -2.64 28.86
CA MET A 33 -21.52 -2.41 27.44
C MET A 33 -20.77 -1.20 26.87
N PHE A 34 -20.77 -0.06 27.56
CA PHE A 34 -20.10 1.14 27.10
C PHE A 34 -18.60 0.92 26.91
N THR A 35 -17.96 0.22 27.84
CA THR A 35 -16.52 -0.07 27.79
C THR A 35 -16.18 -0.99 26.62
N THR A 36 -16.97 -2.03 26.36
CA THR A 36 -16.79 -2.90 25.19
C THR A 36 -16.98 -2.12 23.88
N PHE A 37 -18.01 -1.29 23.77
CA PHE A 37 -18.25 -0.47 22.58
C PHE A 37 -17.12 0.55 22.35
N ALA A 38 -16.66 1.22 23.40
CA ALA A 38 -15.56 2.17 23.32
C ALA A 38 -14.27 1.47 22.86
N ASN A 39 -13.90 0.34 23.45
CA ASN A 39 -12.71 -0.40 23.06
C ASN A 39 -12.79 -0.94 21.64
N LYS A 40 -13.95 -1.44 21.20
CA LYS A 40 -14.15 -1.88 19.81
C LYS A 40 -13.98 -0.73 18.81
N ARG A 41 -14.58 0.43 19.10
CA ARG A 41 -14.47 1.60 18.22
C ARG A 41 -13.03 2.08 18.09
N VAL A 42 -12.30 2.17 19.20
CA VAL A 42 -10.91 2.61 19.19
C VAL A 42 -10.01 1.59 18.48
N SER A 43 -10.21 0.29 18.74
CA SER A 43 -9.48 -0.78 18.05
C SER A 43 -9.70 -0.72 16.53
N GLN A 44 -10.93 -0.46 16.08
CA GLN A 44 -11.22 -0.25 14.66
C GLN A 44 -10.52 0.99 14.10
N THR A 45 -10.55 2.13 14.80
CA THR A 45 -9.80 3.32 14.39
C THR A 45 -8.29 3.05 14.30
N SER A 46 -7.71 2.26 15.21
CA SER A 46 -6.30 1.90 15.12
C SER A 46 -5.98 1.01 13.93
N ALA A 47 -6.82 0.02 13.63
CA ALA A 47 -6.63 -0.83 12.46
C ALA A 47 -6.79 -0.03 11.16
N ASP A 48 -7.80 0.85 11.07
CA ASP A 48 -8.04 1.71 9.92
C ASP A 48 -6.85 2.66 9.68
N ALA A 49 -6.34 3.29 10.74
CA ALA A 49 -5.17 4.17 10.65
C ALA A 49 -3.91 3.42 10.21
N GLY A 50 -3.66 2.23 10.77
CA GLY A 50 -2.55 1.39 10.37
C GLY A 50 -2.67 0.93 8.91
N ALA A 51 -3.86 0.53 8.46
CA ALA A 51 -4.10 0.08 7.09
C ALA A 51 -3.90 1.21 6.07
N ILE A 52 -4.38 2.42 6.35
CA ILE A 52 -4.17 3.58 5.46
C ILE A 52 -2.69 3.95 5.42
N ALA A 53 -2.01 3.97 6.56
CA ALA A 53 -0.57 4.26 6.60
C ALA A 53 0.25 3.23 5.83
N ALA A 54 -0.05 1.94 6.01
CA ALA A 54 0.58 0.86 5.27
C ALA A 54 0.31 0.98 3.76
N ALA A 55 -0.92 1.32 3.37
CA ALA A 55 -1.29 1.46 1.96
C ALA A 55 -0.50 2.57 1.28
N ASN A 56 -0.34 3.72 1.95
CA ASN A 56 0.48 4.82 1.42
C ASN A 56 1.95 4.43 1.32
N GLN A 57 2.52 3.76 2.33
CA GLN A 57 3.91 3.31 2.28
C GLN A 57 4.15 2.25 1.22
N ILE A 58 3.20 1.33 1.02
CA ILE A 58 3.26 0.36 -0.08
C ILE A 58 3.25 1.09 -1.41
N ARG A 59 2.41 2.13 -1.55
CA ARG A 59 2.35 2.95 -2.76
C ARG A 59 3.69 3.59 -3.07
N ASP A 60 4.21 4.35 -2.11
CA ASP A 60 5.49 5.04 -2.27
C ASP A 60 6.63 4.04 -2.54
N ALA A 61 6.60 2.84 -1.94
CA ALA A 61 7.59 1.79 -2.16
C ALA A 61 7.56 1.20 -3.57
N TYR A 62 6.38 0.92 -4.12
CA TYR A 62 6.30 0.36 -5.46
C TYR A 62 6.53 1.44 -6.53
N GLU A 63 6.07 2.68 -6.31
CA GLU A 63 6.23 3.78 -7.28
C GLU A 63 7.71 4.10 -7.49
N GLU A 64 8.51 4.10 -6.42
CA GLU A 64 9.95 4.30 -6.50
C GLU A 64 10.64 3.17 -7.26
N GLU A 65 10.39 1.91 -6.90
CA GLU A 65 11.01 0.76 -7.59
C GLU A 65 10.59 0.69 -9.07
N LEU A 66 9.33 1.00 -9.39
CA LEU A 66 8.87 1.03 -10.77
C LEU A 66 9.52 2.18 -11.55
N THR A 67 9.68 3.34 -10.93
CA THR A 67 10.36 4.49 -11.55
C THR A 67 11.82 4.15 -11.82
N ASP A 68 12.51 3.55 -10.87
CA ASP A 68 13.90 3.12 -11.02
C ASP A 68 14.07 2.10 -12.16
N GLU A 69 13.18 1.12 -12.25
CA GLU A 69 13.20 0.14 -13.35
C GLU A 69 12.91 0.81 -14.70
N ILE A 70 11.92 1.71 -14.79
CA ILE A 70 11.63 2.45 -16.03
C ILE A 70 12.83 3.30 -16.45
N LEU A 71 13.49 3.99 -15.51
CA LEU A 71 14.70 4.77 -15.79
C LEU A 71 15.83 3.88 -16.30
N SER A 72 16.02 2.70 -15.71
CA SER A 72 16.99 1.73 -16.23
C SER A 72 16.67 1.31 -17.67
N ARG A 73 15.38 1.17 -18.02
CA ARG A 73 14.96 0.85 -19.40
C ARG A 73 15.17 2.00 -20.38
N PHE A 74 15.09 3.24 -19.90
CA PHE A 74 15.46 4.39 -20.71
C PHE A 74 16.95 4.41 -21.02
N ASP A 75 17.79 4.10 -20.04
CA ASP A 75 19.23 4.00 -20.24
C ASP A 75 19.57 2.87 -21.23
N ASP A 76 18.97 1.69 -21.05
CA ASP A 76 19.12 0.56 -21.99
C ASP A 76 18.68 0.95 -23.42
N LEU A 77 17.53 1.63 -23.55
CA LEU A 77 17.02 2.08 -24.86
C LEU A 77 17.94 3.11 -25.52
N ALA A 78 18.51 4.03 -24.74
CA ALA A 78 19.43 5.03 -25.26
C ALA A 78 20.73 4.39 -25.78
N ASP A 79 21.23 3.37 -25.07
CA ASP A 79 22.38 2.57 -25.51
C ASP A 79 22.02 1.79 -26.80
N ASP A 80 20.86 1.13 -26.84
CA ASP A 80 20.40 0.38 -28.01
C ASP A 80 20.24 1.29 -29.26
N ILE A 81 19.72 2.51 -29.09
CA ILE A 81 19.62 3.51 -30.18
C ILE A 81 21.00 3.94 -30.66
N GLY A 82 21.96 4.12 -29.74
CA GLY A 82 23.33 4.49 -30.10
C GLY A 82 24.03 3.40 -30.91
N ASP A 83 23.88 2.14 -30.50
CA ASP A 83 24.45 0.99 -31.22
C ASP A 83 23.83 0.86 -32.63
N GLU A 84 22.50 1.02 -32.77
CA GLU A 84 21.83 0.99 -34.08
C GLU A 84 22.23 2.17 -34.98
N LEU A 85 22.42 3.36 -34.42
CA LEU A 85 22.90 4.53 -35.16
C LEU A 85 24.31 4.30 -35.70
N ASP A 86 25.21 3.79 -34.86
CA ASP A 86 26.59 3.46 -35.24
C ASP A 86 26.61 2.40 -36.37
N ASP A 87 25.79 1.35 -36.26
CA ASP A 87 25.67 0.30 -37.28
C ASP A 87 25.17 0.86 -38.63
N ARG A 88 24.12 1.72 -38.62
CA ARG A 88 23.60 2.36 -39.85
C ARG A 88 24.61 3.33 -40.47
N LEU A 89 25.35 4.07 -39.64
CA LEU A 89 26.38 4.99 -40.10
C LEU A 89 27.55 4.23 -40.76
N GLU A 90 27.99 3.11 -40.18
CA GLU A 90 29.03 2.24 -40.77
C GLU A 90 28.59 1.69 -42.13
N GLU A 91 27.34 1.21 -42.25
CA GLU A 91 26.80 0.69 -43.53
C GLU A 91 26.79 1.77 -44.63
N LEU A 92 26.38 2.99 -44.31
CA LEU A 92 26.35 4.11 -45.27
C LEU A 92 27.76 4.56 -45.66
N LEU A 93 28.71 4.57 -44.72
CA LEU A 93 30.10 4.91 -45.00
C LEU A 93 30.78 3.87 -45.89
N ASP A 94 30.57 2.58 -45.63
CA ASP A 94 31.09 1.49 -46.45
C ASP A 94 30.50 1.54 -47.87
N ALA A 95 29.18 1.77 -48.00
CA ALA A 95 28.53 1.93 -49.30
C ALA A 95 29.09 3.12 -50.10
N ARG A 96 29.41 4.22 -49.42
CA ARG A 96 30.00 5.41 -50.04
C ARG A 96 31.44 5.18 -50.51
N ASP A 97 32.23 4.40 -49.77
CA ASP A 97 33.61 4.08 -50.14
C ASP A 97 33.68 3.13 -51.37
N GLU A 98 32.60 2.41 -51.68
CA GLU A 98 32.48 1.55 -52.86
C GLU A 98 32.05 2.29 -54.15
N ASP A 99 31.31 3.40 -54.06
CA ASP A 99 30.84 4.20 -55.20
C ASP A 99 31.76 5.43 -55.44
N GLU A 100 32.80 5.27 -56.28
CA GLU A 100 33.86 6.28 -56.58
C GLU A 100 33.40 7.58 -57.30
N GLU A 101 32.10 7.82 -57.54
CA GLU A 101 31.61 9.00 -58.28
C GLU A 101 30.36 9.65 -57.66
N GLU A 102 30.53 10.93 -57.30
CA GLU A 102 29.53 12.01 -57.11
C GLU A 102 29.05 12.36 -55.68
N ASP A 103 29.29 13.64 -55.36
CA ASP A 103 28.80 14.50 -54.26
C ASP A 103 28.90 14.00 -52.81
N GLU A 104 29.76 14.68 -52.04
CA GLU A 104 29.86 14.61 -50.57
C GLU A 104 28.59 15.20 -49.91
N GLU A 105 27.45 14.54 -50.03
CA GLU A 105 26.34 14.81 -49.10
C GLU A 105 26.77 14.32 -47.71
N GLU A 106 26.80 15.25 -46.75
CA GLU A 106 27.11 14.98 -45.35
C GLU A 106 26.00 14.09 -44.80
N ILE A 107 26.34 12.92 -44.25
CA ILE A 107 25.35 12.04 -43.62
C ILE A 107 24.80 12.78 -42.40
N ASP A 108 23.50 13.05 -42.40
CA ASP A 108 22.84 13.71 -41.28
C ASP A 108 22.47 12.67 -40.22
N GLU A 109 23.22 12.65 -39.12
CA GLU A 109 22.95 11.76 -37.97
C GLU A 109 21.55 12.02 -37.38
N ASP A 110 21.04 13.26 -37.47
CA ASP A 110 19.70 13.59 -36.96
C ASP A 110 18.61 12.94 -37.82
N ASP A 111 18.80 12.85 -39.15
CA ASP A 111 17.87 12.16 -40.06
C ASP A 111 17.85 10.65 -39.77
N LEU A 112 19.02 10.05 -39.51
CA LEU A 112 19.12 8.63 -39.12
C LEU A 112 18.46 8.33 -37.78
N LEU A 113 18.62 9.23 -36.80
CA LEU A 113 17.95 9.10 -35.51
C LEU A 113 16.44 9.18 -35.65
N ASP A 114 15.93 10.11 -36.46
CA ASP A 114 14.49 10.21 -36.73
C ASP A 114 13.97 8.94 -37.44
N GLU A 115 14.74 8.34 -38.36
CA GLU A 115 14.41 7.04 -38.96
C GLU A 115 14.37 5.91 -37.92
N ILE A 116 15.33 5.83 -36.99
CA ILE A 116 15.33 4.82 -35.91
C ILE A 116 14.12 5.00 -35.00
N TYR A 117 13.79 6.24 -34.63
CA TYR A 117 12.64 6.55 -33.79
C TYR A 117 11.32 6.12 -34.43
N ASP A 118 11.16 6.37 -35.72
CA ASP A 118 10.00 5.96 -36.51
C ASP A 118 9.94 4.43 -36.68
N ASP A 119 11.07 3.79 -36.99
CA ASP A 119 11.17 2.33 -37.21
C ASP A 119 10.82 1.53 -35.95
N TRP A 120 11.24 2.03 -34.79
CA TRP A 120 11.01 1.37 -33.50
C TRP A 120 9.67 1.76 -32.86
N GLU A 121 8.88 2.60 -33.56
CA GLU A 121 7.58 3.10 -33.13
C GLU A 121 7.64 3.70 -31.71
N ILE A 122 8.71 4.45 -31.40
CA ILE A 122 8.93 4.99 -30.05
C ILE A 122 7.87 6.06 -29.75
N PRO A 123 7.09 5.92 -28.66
CA PRO A 123 6.07 6.91 -28.31
C PRO A 123 6.65 8.30 -28.04
N ASP A 124 5.92 9.35 -28.42
CA ASP A 124 6.31 10.76 -28.21
C ASP A 124 6.73 11.07 -26.76
N SER A 125 6.04 10.47 -25.77
CA SER A 125 6.34 10.65 -24.34
C SER A 125 7.69 10.04 -23.93
N ILE A 126 8.09 8.95 -24.57
CA ILE A 126 9.41 8.31 -24.39
C ILE A 126 10.48 9.14 -25.12
N LEU A 127 10.20 9.60 -26.34
CA LEU A 127 11.11 10.48 -27.09
C LEU A 127 11.38 11.80 -26.38
N GLU A 128 10.36 12.42 -25.80
CA GLU A 128 10.52 13.66 -25.02
C GLU A 128 11.48 13.44 -23.85
N ARG A 129 11.38 12.28 -23.17
CA ARG A 129 12.25 11.94 -22.05
C ARG A 129 13.68 11.56 -22.45
N LEU A 130 13.86 10.99 -23.64
CA LEU A 130 15.18 10.74 -24.22
C LEU A 130 15.87 12.06 -24.61
N LYS A 131 15.13 13.02 -25.17
CA LYS A 131 15.65 14.33 -25.59
C LYS A 131 15.89 15.27 -24.40
N ASP A 132 15.03 15.23 -23.37
CA ASP A 132 15.16 16.01 -22.14
C ASP A 132 15.13 15.10 -20.90
N PRO A 133 16.28 14.92 -20.22
CA PRO A 133 16.34 14.09 -19.01
C PRO A 133 15.49 14.58 -17.83
N THR A 134 14.93 15.78 -17.91
CA THR A 134 14.10 16.39 -16.86
C THR A 134 12.60 16.33 -17.16
N ALA A 135 12.20 15.83 -18.33
CA ALA A 135 10.80 15.65 -18.68
C ALA A 135 10.09 14.66 -17.74
N GLU A 136 8.79 14.89 -17.53
CA GLU A 136 7.95 14.00 -16.72
C GLU A 136 7.71 12.68 -17.46
N ILE A 137 7.85 11.55 -16.75
CA ILE A 137 7.66 10.23 -17.33
C ILE A 137 6.17 9.89 -17.32
N ASP A 138 5.58 9.66 -18.48
CA ASP A 138 4.28 9.00 -18.55
C ASP A 138 4.44 7.51 -18.24
N VAL A 139 4.15 7.14 -16.99
CA VAL A 139 4.27 5.77 -16.49
C VAL A 139 3.40 4.80 -17.28
N VAL A 140 2.25 5.23 -17.82
CA VAL A 140 1.36 4.35 -18.58
C VAL A 140 1.99 4.01 -19.93
N ASP A 141 2.49 5.01 -20.64
CA ASP A 141 3.17 4.81 -21.93
C ASP A 141 4.46 4.01 -21.75
N ALA A 142 5.24 4.30 -20.69
CA ALA A 142 6.45 3.53 -20.36
C ALA A 142 6.13 2.06 -20.05
N ILE A 143 5.03 1.78 -19.35
CA ILE A 143 4.58 0.40 -19.11
C ILE A 143 4.20 -0.30 -20.41
N LEU A 144 3.49 0.39 -21.30
CA LEU A 144 3.04 -0.19 -22.56
C LEU A 144 4.21 -0.48 -23.50
N TYR A 145 5.18 0.43 -23.57
CA TYR A 145 6.35 0.31 -24.43
C TYR A 145 7.37 -0.70 -23.89
N PHE A 146 7.90 -0.49 -22.68
CA PHE A 146 9.01 -1.31 -22.16
C PHE A 146 8.61 -2.69 -21.69
N PHE A 147 7.34 -2.88 -21.30
CA PHE A 147 6.87 -4.14 -20.75
C PHE A 147 5.80 -4.79 -21.63
N GLU A 148 5.57 -4.27 -22.84
CA GLU A 148 4.55 -4.77 -23.80
C GLU A 148 3.13 -4.87 -23.19
N GLY A 149 2.86 -4.09 -22.13
CA GLY A 149 1.63 -4.21 -21.35
C GLY A 149 1.51 -5.49 -20.50
N ASP A 150 2.59 -6.26 -20.28
CA ASP A 150 2.59 -7.39 -19.35
C ASP A 150 2.48 -6.90 -17.90
N HIS A 151 1.24 -6.85 -17.43
CA HIS A 151 0.93 -6.52 -16.05
C HIS A 151 1.60 -7.46 -15.03
N GLY A 152 2.02 -8.65 -15.43
CA GLY A 152 2.69 -9.60 -14.57
C GLY A 152 4.10 -9.18 -14.19
N ASP A 153 4.88 -8.66 -15.14
CA ASP A 153 6.24 -8.21 -14.89
C ASP A 153 6.25 -6.90 -14.09
N VAL A 154 5.36 -5.98 -14.43
CA VAL A 154 5.11 -4.78 -13.63
C VAL A 154 4.66 -5.14 -12.20
N THR A 155 3.78 -6.14 -12.04
CA THR A 155 3.41 -6.63 -10.70
C THR A 155 4.62 -7.17 -9.93
N ALA A 156 5.52 -7.90 -10.58
CA ALA A 156 6.72 -8.44 -9.95
C ALA A 156 7.65 -7.32 -9.46
N ILE A 157 7.85 -6.28 -10.27
CA ILE A 157 8.63 -5.08 -9.91
C ILE A 157 7.99 -4.38 -8.71
N MET A 158 6.69 -4.10 -8.78
CA MET A 158 5.97 -3.46 -7.68
C MET A 158 6.10 -4.25 -6.37
N CYS A 159 5.92 -5.58 -6.43
CA CYS A 159 6.04 -6.44 -5.26
C CYS A 159 7.48 -6.53 -4.74
N ARG A 160 8.49 -6.43 -5.61
CA ARG A 160 9.89 -6.32 -5.20
C ARG A 160 10.13 -5.07 -4.37
N GLY A 161 9.66 -3.91 -4.82
CA GLY A 161 9.79 -2.65 -4.07
C GLY A 161 9.12 -2.72 -2.68
N VAL A 162 7.94 -3.33 -2.61
CA VAL A 162 7.22 -3.56 -1.35
C VAL A 162 7.99 -4.49 -0.41
N GLN A 163 8.56 -5.59 -0.92
CA GLN A 163 9.33 -6.53 -0.12
C GLN A 163 10.62 -5.89 0.43
N GLN A 164 11.31 -5.09 -0.37
CA GLN A 164 12.52 -4.39 0.06
C GLN A 164 12.25 -3.40 1.20
N ARG A 165 11.05 -2.79 1.23
CA ARG A 165 10.63 -1.78 2.22
C ARG A 165 9.66 -2.30 3.27
N TRP A 166 9.51 -3.61 3.38
CA TRP A 166 8.51 -4.23 4.26
C TRP A 166 8.64 -3.76 5.72
N GLY A 167 9.87 -3.63 6.22
CA GLY A 167 10.11 -3.14 7.58
C GLY A 167 9.58 -1.73 7.83
N SER A 168 9.73 -0.82 6.86
CA SER A 168 9.20 0.55 6.96
C SER A 168 7.67 0.59 6.87
N ILE A 169 7.07 -0.29 6.07
CA ILE A 169 5.62 -0.45 5.96
C ILE A 169 5.05 -0.94 7.30
N GLU A 170 5.65 -1.96 7.90
CA GLU A 170 5.26 -2.48 9.23
C GLU A 170 5.43 -1.42 10.33
N GLU A 171 6.55 -0.69 10.32
CA GLU A 171 6.81 0.39 11.28
C GLU A 171 5.76 1.50 11.17
N ALA A 172 5.43 1.94 9.95
CA ALA A 172 4.41 2.96 9.74
C ALA A 172 3.02 2.49 10.19
N ALA A 173 2.63 1.27 9.80
CA ALA A 173 1.36 0.69 10.22
C ALA A 173 1.25 0.63 11.76
N THR A 174 2.31 0.18 12.40
CA THR A 174 2.42 0.06 13.86
C THR A 174 2.36 1.41 14.54
N TYR A 175 3.15 2.38 14.08
CA TYR A 175 3.18 3.75 14.60
C TYR A 175 1.78 4.38 14.61
N PHE A 176 1.07 4.29 13.48
CA PHE A 176 -0.27 4.88 13.37
C PHE A 176 -1.33 4.07 14.13
N ALA A 177 -1.20 2.75 14.22
CA ALA A 177 -2.08 1.93 15.04
C ALA A 177 -1.92 2.28 16.53
N GLU A 178 -0.69 2.38 17.05
CA GLU A 178 -0.38 2.75 18.43
C GLU A 178 -0.87 4.16 18.79
N LYS A 179 -0.63 5.14 17.91
CA LYS A 179 -1.13 6.51 18.09
C LYS A 179 -2.65 6.57 18.23
N ASN A 180 -3.35 5.60 17.65
CA ASN A 180 -4.80 5.46 17.72
C ASN A 180 -5.25 4.42 18.76
N GLY A 181 -4.36 4.00 19.66
CA GLY A 181 -4.69 3.21 20.83
C GLY A 181 -4.65 1.70 20.64
N ALA A 182 -3.96 1.20 19.61
CA ALA A 182 -3.49 -0.19 19.63
C ALA A 182 -2.49 -0.39 20.77
N VAL A 183 -2.42 -1.61 21.27
CA VAL A 183 -1.34 -2.07 22.15
C VAL A 183 -0.28 -2.68 21.25
N ASN A 184 1.00 -2.48 21.57
CA ASN A 184 2.12 -3.15 20.93
C ASN A 184 3.10 -3.62 22.02
N GLU A 185 2.67 -4.63 22.78
CA GLU A 185 3.45 -5.26 23.83
C GLU A 185 4.19 -6.52 23.31
N GLY A 186 3.82 -7.01 22.13
CA GLY A 186 4.46 -8.13 21.45
C GLY A 186 4.33 -8.07 19.92
N PRO A 187 5.12 -8.91 19.21
CA PRO A 187 5.20 -8.89 17.74
C PRO A 187 3.90 -9.28 17.02
N ASP A 188 2.95 -9.91 17.73
CA ASP A 188 1.68 -10.36 17.17
C ASP A 188 0.53 -9.35 17.40
N ASP A 189 0.83 -8.18 17.97
CA ASP A 189 -0.21 -7.21 18.35
C ASP A 189 -0.60 -6.29 17.19
N VAL A 190 0.33 -6.01 16.26
CA VAL A 190 0.05 -5.37 14.97
C VAL A 190 0.60 -6.23 13.85
N ILE A 191 -0.28 -6.78 13.01
CA ILE A 191 0.12 -7.66 11.91
C ILE A 191 -0.32 -7.03 10.59
N VAL A 192 0.65 -6.79 9.70
CA VAL A 192 0.41 -6.30 8.35
C VAL A 192 0.44 -7.46 7.37
N ARG A 193 -0.47 -7.48 6.40
CA ARG A 193 -0.50 -8.48 5.33
C ARG A 193 -0.74 -7.82 3.99
N PHE A 194 0.13 -8.14 3.04
CA PHE A 194 0.03 -7.73 1.65
C PHE A 194 0.61 -8.85 0.77
N PRO A 195 0.01 -9.15 -0.40
CA PRO A 195 -1.31 -8.72 -0.85
C PRO A 195 -2.44 -9.38 -0.04
N TYR A 196 -3.64 -8.79 -0.07
CA TYR A 196 -4.82 -9.31 0.65
C TYR A 196 -5.97 -9.62 -0.31
N ASN A 197 -6.63 -10.78 -0.13
CA ASN A 197 -7.74 -11.25 -0.96
C ASN A 197 -7.47 -11.30 -2.48
N ASN A 198 -6.23 -11.60 -2.87
CA ASN A 198 -5.81 -11.58 -4.28
C ASN A 198 -5.98 -10.21 -4.96
N GLU A 199 -5.99 -9.14 -4.17
CA GLU A 199 -6.12 -7.76 -4.65
C GLU A 199 -4.93 -6.95 -4.12
N MET A 200 -4.68 -5.79 -4.74
CA MET A 200 -3.67 -4.82 -4.32
C MET A 200 -4.14 -4.07 -3.08
N ARG A 201 -4.22 -4.81 -1.97
CA ARG A 201 -4.80 -4.37 -0.70
C ARG A 201 -3.90 -4.80 0.43
N VAL A 202 -3.85 -3.95 1.44
CA VAL A 202 -3.15 -4.26 2.68
C VAL A 202 -4.17 -4.45 3.79
N GLN A 203 -3.99 -5.49 4.57
CA GLN A 203 -4.75 -5.76 5.77
C GLN A 203 -3.89 -5.52 6.99
N VAL A 204 -4.42 -4.78 7.97
CA VAL A 204 -3.79 -4.57 9.26
C VAL A 204 -4.70 -5.12 10.36
N TYR A 205 -4.13 -5.97 11.19
CA TYR A 205 -4.70 -6.43 12.44
C TYR A 205 -4.11 -5.59 13.57
N ALA A 206 -4.95 -5.07 14.46
CA ALA A 206 -4.51 -4.33 15.63
C ALA A 206 -5.20 -4.87 16.88
N LYS A 207 -4.40 -5.27 17.87
CA LYS A 207 -4.87 -5.72 19.17
C LYS A 207 -5.02 -4.54 20.13
N ARG A 208 -6.01 -4.65 21.01
CA ARG A 208 -6.18 -3.75 22.16
C ARG A 208 -6.61 -4.53 23.40
N ASN A 209 -5.97 -4.23 24.51
CA ASN A 209 -6.36 -4.73 25.81
C ASN A 209 -7.55 -3.90 26.35
N PRO A 210 -8.66 -4.51 26.79
CA PRO A 210 -9.76 -3.77 27.39
C PRO A 210 -9.30 -3.09 28.70
N SER A 211 -9.60 -1.79 28.84
CA SER A 211 -9.22 -1.01 30.02
C SER A 211 -9.93 -1.41 31.31
N TYR A 212 -11.07 -2.09 31.21
CA TYR A 212 -11.84 -2.61 32.35
C TYR A 212 -12.69 -3.79 31.91
N VAL A 213 -12.63 -4.90 32.66
CA VAL A 213 -13.52 -6.06 32.49
C VAL A 213 -14.09 -6.37 33.87
N THR A 214 -15.41 -6.41 33.99
CA THR A 214 -16.09 -6.70 35.27
C THR A 214 -15.96 -8.17 35.70
N VAL A 215 -15.63 -9.05 34.76
CA VAL A 215 -15.36 -10.49 34.97
C VAL A 215 -13.84 -10.71 34.93
N SER A 216 -13.29 -11.41 35.92
CA SER A 216 -11.84 -11.64 36.01
C SER A 216 -11.31 -12.34 34.76
N SER A 217 -10.21 -11.81 34.22
CA SER A 217 -9.48 -12.37 33.07
C SER A 217 -9.01 -13.82 33.27
N GLU A 218 -8.94 -14.31 34.52
CA GLU A 218 -8.62 -15.71 34.84
C GLU A 218 -9.68 -16.72 34.35
N ASP A 219 -10.94 -16.30 34.14
CA ASP A 219 -12.02 -17.17 33.66
C ASP A 219 -12.24 -17.08 32.13
N LEU A 220 -11.58 -16.14 31.44
CA LEU A 220 -11.71 -15.89 30.01
C LEU A 220 -10.31 -15.84 29.38
N SER A 221 -9.84 -16.97 28.89
CA SER A 221 -8.48 -17.17 28.36
C SER A 221 -8.13 -16.38 27.08
N ASN A 222 -8.95 -15.42 26.64
CA ASN A 222 -8.71 -14.55 25.49
C ASN A 222 -9.61 -13.30 25.57
N ASN A 223 -9.24 -12.32 26.41
CA ASN A 223 -9.92 -11.01 26.46
C ASN A 223 -9.31 -9.97 25.50
N ASP A 224 -8.42 -10.40 24.62
CA ASP A 224 -7.82 -9.55 23.61
C ASP A 224 -8.88 -9.15 22.57
N LEU A 225 -9.09 -7.84 22.42
CA LEU A 225 -9.96 -7.30 21.39
C LEU A 225 -9.11 -7.04 20.15
N TYR A 226 -9.41 -7.77 19.09
CA TYR A 226 -8.81 -7.55 17.78
C TYR A 226 -9.76 -6.78 16.89
N ALA A 227 -9.22 -5.80 16.17
CA ALA A 227 -9.85 -5.26 14.98
C ALA A 227 -8.96 -5.52 13.78
N GLN A 228 -9.61 -5.64 12.64
CA GLN A 228 -8.96 -5.75 11.34
C GLN A 228 -9.54 -4.67 10.44
N ALA A 229 -8.66 -4.06 9.65
CA ALA A 229 -9.04 -3.15 8.58
C ALA A 229 -8.26 -3.52 7.33
N ALA A 230 -8.84 -3.24 6.17
CA ALA A 230 -8.17 -3.41 4.90
C ALA A 230 -8.31 -2.12 4.09
N ALA A 231 -7.19 -1.64 3.57
CA ALA A 231 -7.14 -0.47 2.71
C ALA A 231 -6.74 -0.91 1.29
N ASN A 232 -7.32 -0.25 0.30
CA ASN A 232 -6.86 -0.37 -1.07
C ASN A 232 -5.57 0.42 -1.21
N VAL A 233 -4.59 -0.18 -1.88
CA VAL A 233 -3.42 0.55 -2.34
C VAL A 233 -3.82 1.17 -3.68
N GLU A 234 -3.63 2.47 -3.82
CA GLU A 234 -3.84 3.15 -5.10
C GLU A 234 -2.90 2.52 -6.14
N SER A 235 -3.45 2.15 -7.29
CA SER A 235 -2.72 1.53 -8.39
C SER A 235 -2.71 2.45 -9.60
N ILE A 236 -1.78 2.18 -10.51
CA ILE A 236 -1.68 2.89 -11.79
C ILE A 236 -3.00 2.72 -12.58
N PRO A 237 -3.50 3.77 -13.25
CA PRO A 237 -4.71 3.67 -14.05
C PRO A 237 -4.63 2.56 -15.11
N GLY A 238 -5.68 1.75 -15.24
CA GLY A 238 -5.75 0.68 -16.24
C GLY A 238 -4.94 -0.58 -15.91
N PHE A 239 -4.13 -0.56 -14.85
CA PHE A 239 -3.31 -1.69 -14.42
C PHE A 239 -4.12 -2.80 -13.74
N GLN A 240 -3.79 -4.07 -14.04
CA GLN A 240 -4.38 -5.24 -13.39
C GLN A 240 -3.34 -5.96 -12.54
N PHE A 241 -3.54 -5.97 -11.22
CA PHE A 241 -2.63 -6.63 -10.29
C PHE A 241 -2.66 -8.17 -10.42
N VAL A 242 -1.50 -8.79 -10.64
CA VAL A 242 -1.35 -10.25 -10.81
C VAL A 242 -0.64 -10.88 -9.62
N VAL A 243 -1.41 -11.28 -8.61
CA VAL A 243 -0.91 -11.78 -7.31
C VAL A 243 0.15 -12.90 -7.43
N GLY A 244 0.02 -13.77 -8.43
CA GLY A 244 0.96 -14.88 -8.65
C GLY A 244 2.40 -14.44 -8.96
N ARG A 245 2.61 -13.17 -9.28
CA ARG A 245 3.92 -12.59 -9.61
C ARG A 245 4.63 -11.94 -8.42
N CYS A 246 4.00 -11.94 -7.25
CA CYS A 246 4.58 -11.42 -6.00
C CYS A 246 5.30 -12.49 -5.14
N GLN A 247 5.49 -13.69 -5.69
CA GLN A 247 6.09 -14.84 -5.00
C GLN A 247 7.58 -14.96 -5.25
#